data_AF-A0A8X8ZDH2-F1
#
_entry.id   AF-A0A8X8ZDH2-F1
#
_cell.length_a   1.000
_cell.length_b   1.000
_cell.length_c   1.000
_cell.angle_alpha   90.00
_cell.angle_beta   90.00
_cell.angle_gamma   90.00
#
_symmetry.space_group_name_H-M   'P 1'
#
loop_
_entity.id
_entity.type
_entity.pdbx_description
1 polymer ?
#
loop_
_entity_poly.entity_id
_entity_poly.type
_entity_poly.pdbx_seq_one_letter_code
_entity_poly.pdbx_strand_id
1 'polypeptide(L)'
;MTGLRINYGKSVLIPLGCENQLIEELLATIKCGLAKLPVTYLGILLLTNPRKILTWKPIIEKVEKRLAMWKANTLSKAGRLVLIKSVLNNLPIYYLSLFKLPKNVAKRIIQMQRRFFWGKGTTSKGSNLIAWDVIQRPIIQGGLGVGD
;
A
#
# COMPACT_ATOMS: atom_id res chain seq x y z
N MET A 1 28.49 -24.12 -9.34
CA MET A 1 27.02 -24.25 -9.47
C MET A 1 26.38 -23.62 -8.25
N THR A 2 25.36 -22.78 -8.41
CA THR A 2 24.80 -21.95 -7.32
C THR A 2 23.87 -22.71 -6.35
N GLY A 3 23.53 -23.97 -6.61
CA GLY A 3 22.65 -24.79 -5.74
C GLY A 3 21.18 -24.33 -5.68
N LEU A 4 20.79 -23.34 -6.48
CA LEU A 4 19.45 -22.76 -6.48
C LEU A 4 18.46 -23.64 -7.26
N ARG A 5 17.21 -23.68 -6.78
CA ARG A 5 16.07 -24.36 -7.44
C ARG A 5 14.96 -23.36 -7.75
N ILE A 6 14.35 -23.49 -8.92
CA ILE A 6 13.22 -22.64 -9.35
C ILE A 6 11.94 -23.06 -8.61
N ASN A 7 11.19 -22.08 -8.12
CA ASN A 7 9.85 -22.30 -7.57
C ASN A 7 8.79 -22.09 -8.66
N TYR A 8 8.42 -23.16 -9.34
CA TYR A 8 7.43 -23.12 -10.43
C TYR A 8 6.02 -22.68 -10.01
N GLY A 9 5.66 -22.80 -8.72
CA GLY A 9 4.39 -22.31 -8.20
C GLY A 9 4.34 -20.79 -8.02
N LYS A 10 5.50 -20.12 -7.99
CA LYS A 10 5.61 -18.65 -7.92
C LYS A 10 6.11 -18.02 -9.22
N SER A 11 6.74 -18.82 -10.08
CA SER A 11 7.19 -18.40 -11.41
C SER A 11 6.02 -18.42 -12.39
N VAL A 12 5.96 -17.40 -13.25
CA VAL A 12 4.90 -17.24 -14.22
C VAL A 12 5.46 -16.60 -15.49
N LEU A 13 5.03 -17.09 -16.65
CA LEU A 13 5.33 -16.52 -17.96
C LEU A 13 4.35 -15.37 -18.27
N ILE A 14 4.88 -14.22 -18.68
CA ILE A 14 4.09 -13.05 -19.09
C ILE A 14 4.48 -12.71 -20.54
N PRO A 15 3.72 -13.15 -21.55
CA PRO A 15 4.04 -12.87 -22.94
C PRO A 15 3.74 -11.41 -23.29
N LEU A 16 4.63 -10.78 -24.06
CA LEU A 16 4.51 -9.39 -24.51
C LEU A 16 4.65 -9.33 -26.03
N GLY A 17 3.54 -9.18 -26.73
CA GLY A 17 3.54 -9.09 -28.20
C GLY A 17 4.01 -10.36 -28.91
N CYS A 18 3.84 -11.54 -28.29
CA CYS A 18 4.23 -12.83 -28.86
C CYS A 18 3.04 -13.54 -29.50
N GLU A 19 3.31 -14.37 -30.51
CA GLU A 19 2.32 -15.25 -31.12
C GLU A 19 1.95 -16.41 -30.19
N ASN A 20 0.71 -16.91 -30.31
CA ASN A 20 0.19 -17.97 -29.43
C ASN A 20 0.98 -19.28 -29.55
N GLN A 21 1.49 -19.62 -30.74
CA GLN A 21 2.29 -20.83 -30.95
C GLN A 21 3.57 -20.81 -30.10
N LEU A 22 4.31 -19.70 -30.10
CA LEU A 22 5.50 -19.54 -29.27
C LEU A 22 5.18 -19.60 -27.77
N ILE A 23 4.01 -19.10 -27.35
CA ILE A 23 3.59 -19.14 -25.94
C ILE A 23 3.35 -20.59 -25.51
N GLU A 24 2.71 -21.40 -26.35
CA GLU A 24 2.44 -22.82 -26.05
C GLU A 24 3.73 -23.64 -25.99
N GLU A 25 4.66 -23.43 -26.91
CA GLU A 25 5.99 -24.07 -26.88
C GLU A 25 6.78 -23.70 -25.61
N LEU A 26 6.75 -22.44 -25.22
CA LEU A 26 7.40 -21.95 -24.01
C LEU A 26 6.73 -22.51 -22.75
N LEU A 27 5.40 -22.65 -22.70
CA LEU A 27 4.71 -23.26 -21.57
C LEU A 27 4.97 -24.77 -21.46
N ALA A 28 5.12 -25.47 -22.59
CA ALA A 28 5.49 -26.87 -22.61
C ALA A 28 6.92 -27.09 -22.08
N THR A 29 7.82 -26.15 -22.36
CA THR A 29 9.22 -26.20 -21.93
C THR A 29 9.39 -25.70 -20.48
N ILE A 30 8.82 -24.54 -20.19
CA ILE A 30 8.90 -23.85 -18.90
C ILE A 30 7.64 -24.22 -18.14
N LYS A 31 7.76 -25.20 -17.23
CA LYS A 31 6.69 -25.75 -16.37
C LYS A 31 6.12 -24.74 -15.35
N CYS A 32 5.84 -23.52 -15.78
CA CYS A 32 5.34 -22.41 -14.97
C CYS A 32 3.96 -21.97 -15.48
N GLY A 33 3.22 -21.22 -14.67
CA GLY A 33 1.91 -20.73 -15.08
C GLY A 33 1.99 -19.65 -16.17
N LEU A 34 0.85 -19.33 -16.80
CA LEU A 34 0.69 -18.17 -17.68
C LEU A 34 -0.01 -17.03 -16.93
N ALA A 35 0.53 -15.79 -16.99
CA ALA A 35 -0.14 -14.59 -16.51
C ALA A 35 -0.25 -13.53 -17.60
N LYS A 36 -1.24 -12.66 -17.42
CA LYS A 36 -1.46 -11.48 -18.24
C LYS A 36 -1.26 -10.24 -17.41
N LEU A 37 -0.77 -9.18 -18.04
CA LEU A 37 -0.67 -7.87 -17.41
C LEU A 37 -2.05 -7.27 -17.11
N PRO A 38 -2.17 -6.44 -16.06
CA PRO A 38 -1.10 -6.04 -15.14
C PRO A 38 -0.83 -7.09 -14.04
N VAL A 39 0.45 -7.37 -13.76
CA VAL A 39 0.87 -8.33 -12.72
C VAL A 39 1.45 -7.58 -11.52
N THR A 40 1.22 -8.08 -10.30
CA THR A 40 1.79 -7.49 -9.09
C THR A 40 3.22 -8.00 -8.85
N TYR A 41 4.18 -7.08 -8.81
CA TYR A 41 5.58 -7.37 -8.47
C TYR A 41 6.01 -6.47 -7.32
N LEU A 42 6.56 -7.07 -6.25
CA LEU A 42 6.95 -6.36 -5.01
C LEU A 42 5.81 -5.51 -4.40
N GLY A 43 4.55 -5.88 -4.65
CA GLY A 43 3.38 -5.14 -4.18
C GLY A 43 2.89 -4.03 -5.10
N ILE A 44 3.46 -3.89 -6.30
CA ILE A 44 3.10 -2.87 -7.30
C ILE A 44 2.57 -3.52 -8.56
N LEU A 45 1.51 -2.95 -9.14
CA LEU A 45 1.01 -3.38 -10.45
C LEU A 45 1.95 -2.90 -11.57
N LEU A 46 2.65 -3.85 -12.20
CA LEU A 46 3.50 -3.59 -13.36
C LEU A 46 2.67 -3.11 -14.56
N LEU A 47 3.27 -2.23 -15.37
CA LEU A 47 2.68 -1.61 -16.56
C LEU A 47 1.40 -0.77 -16.31
N THR A 48 1.15 -0.35 -15.06
CA THR A 48 0.04 0.56 -14.76
C THR A 48 0.49 2.02 -14.76
N ASN A 49 -0.40 2.92 -15.18
CA ASN A 49 -0.13 4.36 -15.16
C ASN A 49 -0.27 4.89 -13.73
N PRO A 50 0.82 5.35 -13.06
CA PRO A 50 0.76 5.82 -11.69
C PRO A 50 -0.03 7.12 -11.52
N ARG A 51 -0.36 7.83 -12.61
CA ARG A 51 -1.22 9.03 -12.56
C ARG A 51 -2.69 8.66 -12.37
N LYS A 52 -3.10 7.43 -12.72
CA LYS A 52 -4.48 6.97 -12.54
C LYS A 52 -4.72 6.57 -11.08
N ILE A 53 -5.84 7.03 -10.52
CA ILE A 53 -6.24 6.71 -9.14
C ILE A 53 -6.42 5.19 -8.95
N LEU A 54 -6.92 4.49 -9.98
CA LEU A 54 -7.13 3.04 -9.95
C LEU A 54 -5.86 2.24 -9.64
N THR A 55 -4.70 2.72 -10.08
CA THR A 55 -3.39 2.11 -9.80
C THR A 55 -3.09 2.06 -8.30
N TRP A 56 -3.62 3.00 -7.54
CA TRP A 56 -3.40 3.12 -6.08
C TRP A 56 -4.44 2.38 -5.25
N LYS A 57 -5.48 1.81 -5.87
CA LYS A 57 -6.56 1.10 -5.17
C LYS A 57 -6.04 -0.04 -4.29
N PRO A 58 -5.11 -0.92 -4.74
CA PRO A 58 -4.59 -2.00 -3.89
C PRO A 58 -3.87 -1.49 -2.63
N ILE A 59 -3.26 -0.30 -2.73
CA ILE A 59 -2.53 0.34 -1.64
C ILE A 59 -3.52 0.87 -0.60
N ILE A 60 -4.57 1.54 -1.07
CA ILE A 60 -5.66 2.04 -0.22
C ILE A 60 -6.32 0.85 0.50
N GLU A 61 -6.65 -0.23 -0.22
CA GLU A 61 -7.23 -1.45 0.35
C GLU A 61 -6.30 -2.10 1.40
N LYS A 62 -4.99 -2.10 1.15
CA LYS A 62 -3.99 -2.61 2.11
C LYS A 62 -3.92 -1.75 3.37
N VAL A 63 -4.03 -0.43 3.24
CA VAL A 63 -4.11 0.49 4.39
C VAL A 63 -5.41 0.26 5.16
N GLU A 64 -6.55 0.19 4.48
CA GLU A 64 -7.87 -0.07 5.10
C GLU A 64 -7.88 -1.41 5.85
N LYS A 65 -7.32 -2.47 5.26
CA LYS A 65 -7.22 -3.79 5.90
C LYS A 65 -6.36 -3.76 7.18
N ARG A 66 -5.23 -3.03 7.17
CA ARG A 66 -4.39 -2.85 8.37
C ARG A 66 -5.13 -2.08 9.46
N LEU A 67 -5.79 -0.98 9.09
CA LEU A 67 -6.59 -0.18 10.03
C LEU A 67 -7.73 -0.97 10.66
N ALA A 68 -8.43 -1.80 9.88
CA ALA A 68 -9.48 -2.67 10.37
C ALA A 68 -8.94 -3.72 11.35
N MET A 69 -7.75 -4.26 11.09
CA MET A 69 -7.12 -5.29 11.93
C MET A 69 -6.72 -4.76 13.31
N TRP A 70 -6.29 -3.49 13.42
CA TRP A 70 -5.76 -2.94 14.66
C TRP A 70 -6.79 -2.57 15.73
N LYS A 71 -8.07 -2.92 15.53
CA LYS A 71 -9.18 -2.69 16.48
C LYS A 71 -8.99 -1.42 17.30
N ALA A 72 -9.12 -0.24 16.68
CA ALA A 72 -8.79 1.06 17.29
C ALA A 72 -9.28 1.23 18.75
N ASN A 73 -10.41 0.61 19.11
CA ASN A 73 -10.97 0.56 20.46
C ASN A 73 -10.04 0.02 21.56
N THR A 74 -9.10 -0.85 21.24
CA THR A 74 -8.19 -1.45 22.24
C THR A 74 -6.89 -0.69 22.39
N LEU A 75 -6.68 0.38 21.62
CA LEU A 75 -5.42 1.12 21.57
C LEU A 75 -5.56 2.50 22.18
N SER A 76 -4.58 2.86 23.02
CA SER A 76 -4.40 4.22 23.49
C SER A 76 -4.06 5.16 22.34
N LYS A 77 -4.25 6.47 22.55
CA LYS A 77 -3.97 7.49 21.53
C LYS A 77 -2.50 7.51 21.11
N ALA A 78 -1.60 7.30 22.08
CA ALA A 78 -0.17 7.13 21.84
C ALA A 78 0.12 5.86 21.01
N GLY A 79 -0.52 4.72 21.33
CA GLY A 79 -0.36 3.49 20.55
C GLY A 79 -0.81 3.64 19.10
N ARG A 80 -1.93 4.35 18.87
CA ARG A 80 -2.40 4.68 17.51
C ARG A 80 -1.43 5.59 16.77
N LEU A 81 -0.86 6.60 17.45
CA LEU A 81 0.16 7.48 16.87
C LEU A 81 1.38 6.67 16.38
N VAL A 82 1.87 5.76 17.23
CA VAL A 82 3.02 4.90 16.90
C VAL A 82 2.72 4.07 15.65
N LEU A 83 1.55 3.43 15.56
CA LEU A 83 1.16 2.64 14.38
C LEU A 83 1.04 3.48 13.11
N ILE A 84 0.54 4.72 13.21
CA ILE A 84 0.50 5.64 12.07
C ILE A 84 1.92 5.89 11.57
N LYS A 85 2.86 6.25 12.45
CA LYS A 85 4.24 6.54 12.08
C LYS A 85 4.99 5.32 11.56
N SER A 86 4.97 4.21 12.31
CA SER A 86 5.80 3.04 12.01
C SER A 86 5.28 2.17 10.87
N VAL A 87 3.97 2.24 10.56
CA VAL A 87 3.38 1.37 9.53
C VAL A 87 2.68 2.16 8.44
N LEU A 88 1.79 3.11 8.79
CA LEU A 88 0.99 3.80 7.76
C LEU A 88 1.77 4.83 6.96
N ASN A 89 2.84 5.42 7.50
CA ASN A 89 3.69 6.34 6.75
C ASN A 89 4.71 5.59 5.89
N ASN A 90 5.26 4.48 6.40
CA ASN A 90 6.25 3.67 5.66
C ASN A 90 5.68 3.06 4.37
N LEU A 91 4.39 2.71 4.37
CA LEU A 91 3.78 2.04 3.22
C LEU A 91 3.67 2.99 2.00
N PRO A 92 3.13 4.23 2.10
CA PRO A 92 3.21 5.25 1.06
C PRO A 92 4.63 5.68 0.68
N ILE A 93 5.58 5.72 1.62
CA ILE A 93 6.98 6.08 1.34
C ILE A 93 7.60 5.13 0.30
N TYR A 94 7.38 3.82 0.43
CA TYR A 94 7.83 2.84 -0.56
C TYR A 94 7.28 3.10 -1.98
N TYR A 95 6.03 3.55 -2.10
CA TYR A 95 5.48 3.87 -3.42
C TYR A 95 5.90 5.25 -3.92
N LEU A 96 6.13 6.21 -3.02
CA LEU A 96 6.63 7.55 -3.34
C LEU A 96 8.05 7.52 -3.91
N SER A 97 8.88 6.56 -3.51
CA SER A 97 10.22 6.37 -4.11
C SER A 97 10.16 5.88 -5.57
N LEU A 98 9.03 5.34 -6.01
CA LEU A 98 8.85 4.79 -7.36
C LEU A 98 7.97 5.68 -8.23
N PHE A 99 6.95 6.31 -7.65
CA PHE A 99 5.97 7.11 -8.39
C PHE A 99 5.52 8.36 -7.63
N LYS A 100 5.22 9.42 -8.37
CA LYS A 100 4.57 10.61 -7.80
C LYS A 100 3.14 10.30 -7.39
N LEU A 101 2.84 10.43 -6.10
CA LEU A 101 1.52 10.19 -5.53
C LEU A 101 0.49 11.24 -5.99
N PRO A 102 -0.66 10.84 -6.56
CA PRO A 102 -1.74 11.78 -6.86
C PRO A 102 -2.31 12.41 -5.59
N LYS A 103 -2.60 13.73 -5.65
CA LYS A 103 -3.11 14.50 -4.50
C LYS A 103 -4.35 13.86 -3.86
N ASN A 104 -5.24 13.28 -4.67
CA ASN A 104 -6.46 12.64 -4.17
C ASN A 104 -6.18 11.37 -3.35
N VAL A 105 -5.15 10.61 -3.72
CA VAL A 105 -4.73 9.41 -2.98
C VAL A 105 -4.08 9.82 -1.65
N ALA A 106 -3.22 10.83 -1.66
CA ALA A 106 -2.64 11.40 -0.45
C ALA A 106 -3.72 11.87 0.53
N LYS A 107 -4.70 12.65 0.03
CA LYS A 107 -5.85 13.11 0.83
C LYS A 107 -6.65 11.95 1.43
N ARG A 108 -6.86 10.87 0.67
CA ARG A 108 -7.57 9.68 1.15
C ARG A 108 -6.79 8.98 2.28
N ILE A 109 -5.48 8.81 2.14
CA ILE A 109 -4.62 8.21 3.17
C ILE A 109 -4.63 9.05 4.45
N ILE A 110 -4.42 10.36 4.32
CA ILE A 110 -4.48 11.31 5.45
C ILE A 110 -5.85 11.25 6.15
N GLN A 111 -6.94 11.17 5.37
CA GLN A 111 -8.29 11.03 5.93
C GLN A 111 -8.43 9.73 6.76
N MET A 112 -7.87 8.62 6.29
CA MET A 112 -7.89 7.34 7.01
C MET A 112 -7.06 7.39 8.30
N GLN A 113 -5.85 7.98 8.25
CA GLN A 113 -5.02 8.19 9.44
C GLN A 113 -5.73 9.05 10.49
N ARG A 114 -6.36 10.16 10.05
CA ARG A 114 -7.14 11.04 10.92
C ARG A 114 -8.30 10.31 11.58
N ARG A 115 -9.06 9.52 10.80
CA ARG A 115 -10.17 8.71 11.32
C ARG A 115 -9.69 7.68 12.34
N PHE A 116 -8.56 7.03 12.07
CA PHE A 116 -7.98 6.05 13.00
C PHE A 116 -7.51 6.70 14.30
N PHE A 117 -6.80 7.84 14.21
CA PHE A 117 -6.29 8.54 15.39
C PHE A 117 -7.40 9.04 16.31
N TRP A 118 -8.41 9.71 15.74
CA TRP A 118 -9.49 10.33 16.51
C TRP A 118 -10.70 9.41 16.78
N GLY A 119 -10.90 8.37 15.98
CA GLY A 119 -12.08 7.50 16.07
C GLY A 119 -12.23 6.82 17.43
N LYS A 120 -13.46 6.59 17.87
CA LYS A 120 -13.76 5.76 19.04
C LYS A 120 -14.29 4.41 18.53
N GLY A 121 -13.44 3.70 17.79
CA GLY A 121 -13.76 2.37 17.24
C GLY A 121 -14.25 2.34 15.82
N THR A 122 -14.86 1.20 15.45
CA THR A 122 -15.33 0.90 14.09
C THR A 122 -16.51 1.77 13.65
N THR A 123 -17.27 2.35 14.58
CA THR A 123 -18.58 2.96 14.26
C THR A 123 -18.80 4.38 14.79
N SER A 124 -17.99 4.90 15.71
CA SER A 124 -18.22 6.24 16.29
C SER A 124 -17.14 7.28 15.91
N LYS A 125 -17.60 8.43 15.40
CA LYS A 125 -16.76 9.61 15.16
C LYS A 125 -16.34 10.17 16.53
N GLY A 126 -15.08 10.01 16.91
CA GLY A 126 -14.55 10.69 18.09
C GLY A 126 -14.43 12.20 17.86
N SER A 127 -14.33 12.96 18.94
CA SER A 127 -14.14 14.42 18.88
C SER A 127 -12.72 14.75 18.43
N ASN A 128 -12.60 15.59 17.40
CA ASN A 128 -11.33 16.16 16.98
C ASN A 128 -11.02 17.35 17.90
N LEU A 129 -10.16 17.15 18.90
CA LEU A 129 -9.81 18.20 19.86
C LEU A 129 -8.81 19.20 19.29
N ILE A 130 -7.99 18.76 18.34
CA ILE A 130 -6.92 19.55 17.73
C ILE A 130 -7.02 19.40 16.21
N ALA A 131 -6.77 20.49 15.50
CA ALA A 131 -6.74 20.50 14.05
C ALA A 131 -5.63 19.55 13.52
N TRP A 132 -5.91 18.84 12.41
CA TRP A 132 -5.01 17.78 11.94
C TRP A 132 -3.69 18.33 11.40
N ASP A 133 -3.73 19.51 10.79
CA ASP A 133 -2.57 20.27 10.34
C ASP A 133 -1.60 20.59 11.50
N VAL A 134 -2.11 20.90 12.69
CA VAL A 134 -1.29 21.11 13.90
C VAL A 134 -0.62 19.81 14.34
N ILE A 135 -1.34 18.69 14.29
CA ILE A 135 -0.80 17.36 14.62
C ILE A 135 0.30 16.92 13.65
N GLN A 136 0.18 17.28 12.37
CA GLN A 136 1.16 16.87 11.36
C GLN A 136 2.51 17.58 11.51
N ARG A 137 2.55 18.76 12.15
CA ARG A 137 3.79 19.54 12.31
C ARG A 137 4.87 18.73 13.03
N PRO A 138 6.16 19.05 12.80
CA PRO A 138 7.26 18.48 13.55
C PRO A 138 7.09 18.64 15.06
N ILE A 139 7.68 17.72 15.82
CA ILE A 139 7.66 17.75 17.29
C ILE A 139 8.28 19.07 17.80
N ILE A 140 9.32 19.56 17.13
CA ILE A 140 9.99 20.83 17.43
C ILE A 140 9.03 22.03 17.30
N GLN A 141 8.00 21.92 16.47
CA GLN A 141 6.96 22.95 16.27
C GLN A 141 5.69 22.69 17.10
N GLY A 142 5.75 21.82 18.11
CA GLY A 142 4.62 21.48 18.97
C GLY A 142 3.59 20.53 18.35
N GLY A 143 3.90 19.92 17.20
CA GLY A 143 3.07 18.89 16.59
C GLY A 143 3.46 17.48 17.04
N LEU A 144 2.91 16.47 16.35
CA LEU A 144 3.18 15.06 16.61
C LEU A 144 4.03 14.41 15.52
N GLY A 145 4.46 15.13 14.47
CA GLY A 145 5.34 14.62 13.41
C GLY A 145 4.73 13.45 12.64
N VAL A 146 3.44 13.54 12.31
CA VAL A 146 2.71 12.50 11.55
C VAL A 146 2.88 12.68 10.04
N GLY A 147 3.24 13.89 9.58
CA GLY A 147 3.45 14.19 8.17
C GLY A 147 4.92 14.25 7.72
N ASP A 148 5.86 14.06 8.66
CA ASP A 148 7.30 14.06 8.42
C ASP A 148 7.79 12.73 7.84
#